data_AF-A0A969EPM0-F1
#
_entry.id   AF-A0A969EPM0-F1
#
_cell.length_a   1.000
_cell.length_b   1.000
_cell.length_c   1.000
_cell.angle_alpha   90.00
_cell.angle_beta   90.00
_cell.angle_gamma   90.00
#
_symmetry.space_group_name_H-M   'P 1'
#
loop_
_entity.id
_entity.type
_entity.pdbx_description
1 polymer ?
#
loop_
_entity_poly.entity_id
_entity_poly.type
_entity_poly.pdbx_seq_one_letter_code
_entity_poly.pdbx_strand_id
1 'polypeptide(L)'
;MLVGIISYTNAQETALDRYIAKPDPNYSYFHHGTDDDFLFKSYFIRMISQQWRSSAEVDRPLWEHDVEITVPLGLGLLSDSPETAILLINGGSNSENLPSDANEALGVIATALGVVVAVVEEIPNQPLFSPTKTTANGPRTKFSPTVSISIWIPAMKNGRFILP
;
A
#
# COMPACT_ATOMS: atom_id res chain seq x y z
N MET A 1 -36.40 16.42 31.29
CA MET A 1 -35.02 15.90 31.16
C MET A 1 -35.11 14.59 30.40
N LEU A 2 -34.83 14.62 29.10
CA LEU A 2 -34.90 13.45 28.21
C LEU A 2 -33.48 12.90 28.06
N VAL A 3 -33.26 11.67 28.52
CA VAL A 3 -31.99 10.94 28.34
C VAL A 3 -32.09 10.18 27.02
N GLY A 4 -31.33 10.62 26.02
CA GLY A 4 -31.22 9.91 24.75
C GLY A 4 -30.34 8.67 24.91
N ILE A 5 -30.90 7.50 24.59
CA ILE A 5 -30.15 6.24 24.52
C ILE A 5 -29.39 6.27 23.18
N ILE A 6 -28.06 6.33 23.24
CA ILE A 6 -27.20 6.15 22.06
C ILE A 6 -27.20 4.64 21.76
N SER A 7 -27.96 4.22 20.76
CA SER A 7 -27.84 2.88 20.20
C SER A 7 -26.53 2.80 19.41
N TYR A 8 -25.52 2.13 19.96
CA TYR A 8 -24.34 1.74 19.21
C TYR A 8 -24.74 0.61 18.26
N THR A 9 -24.96 0.93 16.99
CA THR A 9 -25.05 -0.09 15.95
C THR A 9 -23.69 -0.78 15.91
N ASN A 10 -23.59 -1.99 16.46
CA ASN A 10 -22.40 -2.82 16.31
C ASN A 10 -22.27 -3.12 14.81
N ALA A 11 -21.33 -2.45 14.13
CA ALA A 11 -21.03 -2.79 12.75
C ALA A 11 -20.61 -4.26 12.72
N GLN A 12 -21.35 -5.09 11.99
CA GLN A 12 -21.08 -6.52 11.92
C GLN A 12 -19.70 -6.71 11.28
N GLU A 13 -18.76 -7.27 12.04
CA GLU A 13 -17.39 -7.52 11.58
C GLU A 13 -17.39 -8.32 10.27
N THR A 14 -16.82 -7.71 9.23
CA THR A 14 -16.73 -8.30 7.90
C THR A 14 -15.55 -9.28 7.80
N ALA A 15 -15.51 -10.09 6.73
CA ALA A 15 -14.31 -10.90 6.49
C ALA A 15 -13.09 -10.04 6.13
N LEU A 16 -13.30 -8.84 5.60
CA LEU A 16 -12.23 -7.88 5.35
C LEU A 16 -11.67 -7.36 6.68
N ASP A 17 -12.52 -7.03 7.65
CA ASP A 17 -12.07 -6.60 8.98
C ASP A 17 -11.23 -7.69 9.65
N ARG A 18 -11.70 -8.95 9.62
CA ARG A 18 -10.92 -10.10 10.10
C ARG A 18 -9.61 -10.32 9.34
N TYR A 19 -9.61 -10.07 8.04
CA TYR A 19 -8.43 -10.21 7.20
C TYR A 19 -7.39 -9.16 7.54
N ILE A 20 -7.79 -7.89 7.63
CA ILE A 20 -6.93 -6.75 8.01
C ILE A 20 -6.41 -6.91 9.45
N ALA A 21 -7.25 -7.40 10.36
CA ALA A 21 -6.88 -7.57 11.76
C ALA A 21 -6.02 -8.81 12.04
N LYS A 22 -5.92 -9.75 11.08
CA LYS A 22 -5.11 -10.96 11.24
C LYS A 22 -3.63 -10.59 11.16
N PRO A 23 -2.83 -10.87 12.20
CA PRO A 23 -1.39 -10.67 12.13
C PRO A 23 -0.79 -11.54 11.02
N ASP A 24 0.04 -10.94 10.17
CA ASP A 24 0.85 -11.65 9.19
C ASP A 24 2.30 -11.73 9.68
N PRO A 25 2.88 -12.93 9.89
CA PRO A 25 4.26 -13.06 10.33
C PRO A 25 5.28 -12.53 9.31
N ASN A 26 4.88 -12.31 8.06
CA ASN A 26 5.73 -11.73 7.02
C ASN A 26 5.72 -10.20 7.05
N TYR A 27 4.80 -9.57 7.79
CA TYR A 27 4.76 -8.11 7.91
C TYR A 27 6.11 -7.60 8.42
N SER A 28 6.74 -6.76 7.61
CA SER A 28 8.03 -6.18 7.93
C SER A 28 8.24 -4.91 7.11
N TYR A 29 9.10 -4.03 7.60
CA TYR A 29 9.54 -2.89 6.84
C TYR A 29 10.99 -2.59 7.18
N PHE A 30 11.73 -2.02 6.24
CA PHE A 30 13.05 -1.49 6.49
C PHE A 30 13.23 -0.16 5.79
N HIS A 31 13.80 0.79 6.51
CA HIS A 31 14.24 2.06 5.98
C HIS A 31 15.58 1.86 5.26
N HIS A 32 15.67 2.30 4.01
CA HIS A 32 16.85 2.07 3.17
C HIS A 32 17.53 3.33 2.67
N GLY A 33 16.90 4.49 2.85
CA GLY A 33 17.49 5.74 2.39
C GLY A 33 16.77 6.98 2.93
N THR A 34 17.52 8.06 3.01
CA THR A 34 17.00 9.39 3.30
C THR A 34 17.59 10.35 2.30
N ASP A 35 16.75 11.24 1.78
CA ASP A 35 17.17 12.36 0.95
C ASP A 35 16.84 13.67 1.67
N ASP A 36 17.84 14.51 1.81
CA ASP A 36 17.81 15.74 2.59
C ASP A 36 17.85 16.94 1.64
N ASP A 37 16.71 17.58 1.46
CA ASP A 37 16.59 18.85 0.75
C ASP A 37 16.64 20.03 1.75
N PHE A 38 16.78 21.24 1.23
CA PHE A 38 16.70 22.46 2.01
C PHE A 38 15.30 22.68 2.61
N LEU A 39 14.24 22.28 1.89
CA LEU A 39 12.84 22.57 2.25
C LEU A 39 12.08 21.35 2.78
N PHE A 40 12.58 20.15 2.58
CA PHE A 40 11.92 18.91 3.00
C PHE A 40 12.95 17.79 3.22
N LYS A 41 12.48 16.70 3.81
CA LYS A 41 13.25 15.47 4.04
C LYS A 41 12.42 14.28 3.61
N SER A 42 12.94 13.47 2.69
CA SER A 42 12.30 12.24 2.23
C SER A 42 12.91 11.01 2.90
N TYR A 43 12.07 10.05 3.26
CA TYR A 43 12.46 8.75 3.79
C TYR A 43 11.94 7.67 2.88
N PHE A 44 12.81 6.73 2.50
CA PHE A 44 12.46 5.60 1.66
C PHE A 44 12.41 4.32 2.49
N ILE A 45 11.31 3.61 2.38
CA ILE A 45 10.99 2.41 3.15
C ILE A 45 10.54 1.33 2.17
N ARG A 46 11.15 0.15 2.27
CA ARG A 46 10.63 -1.07 1.64
C ARG A 46 9.77 -1.80 2.68
N MET A 47 8.54 -2.12 2.31
CA MET A 47 7.57 -2.75 3.20
C MET A 47 7.03 -4.05 2.61
N ILE A 48 6.99 -5.11 3.40
CA ILE A 48 6.15 -6.28 3.17
C ILE A 48 4.86 -6.10 3.95
N SER A 49 3.75 -5.90 3.24
CA SER A 49 2.45 -5.65 3.88
C SER A 49 1.79 -6.95 4.34
N GLN A 50 1.86 -8.00 3.52
CA GLN A 50 1.20 -9.29 3.76
C GLN A 50 1.69 -10.36 2.78
N GLN A 51 1.31 -11.60 3.02
CA GLN A 51 1.35 -12.66 2.04
C GLN A 51 -0.03 -12.87 1.40
N TRP A 52 -0.11 -12.80 0.08
CA TRP A 52 -1.29 -13.19 -0.68
C TRP A 52 -1.05 -14.49 -1.45
N ARG A 53 -1.92 -15.47 -1.21
CA ARG A 53 -1.85 -16.82 -1.79
C ARG A 53 -0.54 -17.54 -1.46
N SER A 54 -0.49 -18.81 -1.85
CA SER A 54 0.73 -19.60 -1.68
C SER A 54 1.64 -19.45 -2.91
N SER A 55 2.93 -19.78 -2.73
CA SER A 55 3.89 -19.91 -3.84
C SER A 55 3.50 -20.99 -4.87
N ALA A 56 2.53 -21.85 -4.54
CA ALA A 56 1.94 -22.82 -5.46
C ALA A 56 0.89 -22.19 -6.41
N GLU A 57 0.45 -20.97 -6.15
CA GLU A 57 -0.58 -20.27 -6.93
C GLU A 57 -0.06 -19.00 -7.60
N VAL A 58 0.96 -18.38 -7.02
CA VAL A 58 1.58 -17.15 -7.54
C VAL A 58 3.10 -17.19 -7.37
N ASP A 59 3.82 -16.53 -8.27
CA ASP A 59 5.29 -16.45 -8.24
C ASP A 59 5.84 -15.41 -7.25
N ARG A 60 5.05 -14.39 -6.89
CA ARG A 60 5.38 -13.39 -5.86
C ARG A 60 4.29 -13.32 -4.79
N PRO A 61 4.28 -14.25 -3.82
CA PRO A 61 3.24 -14.31 -2.80
C PRO A 61 3.39 -13.20 -1.75
N LEU A 62 4.60 -12.69 -1.51
CA LEU A 62 4.83 -11.57 -0.60
C LEU A 62 4.49 -10.26 -1.30
N TRP A 63 3.66 -9.46 -0.65
CA TRP A 63 3.26 -8.15 -1.13
C TRP A 63 4.25 -7.12 -0.66
N GLU A 64 5.06 -6.67 -1.60
CA GLU A 64 6.10 -5.68 -1.36
C GLU A 64 5.64 -4.32 -1.89
N HIS A 65 6.07 -3.28 -1.20
CA HIS A 65 5.78 -1.90 -1.52
C HIS A 65 7.00 -1.04 -1.28
N ASP A 66 7.26 -0.13 -2.22
CA ASP A 66 8.06 1.05 -1.97
C ASP A 66 7.18 2.15 -1.37
N VAL A 67 7.66 2.71 -0.26
CA VAL A 67 7.02 3.79 0.47
C VAL A 67 7.99 4.96 0.57
N GLU A 68 7.59 6.11 0.04
CA GLU A 68 8.28 7.38 0.23
C GLU A 68 7.47 8.24 1.22
N ILE A 69 8.13 8.76 2.24
CA ILE A 69 7.54 9.73 3.19
C ILE A 69 8.32 11.03 3.10
N THR A 70 7.68 12.08 2.61
CA THR A 70 8.25 13.42 2.49
C THR A 70 7.72 14.31 3.60
N VAL A 71 8.63 14.82 4.42
CA VAL A 71 8.33 15.68 5.58
C VAL A 71 8.86 17.09 5.27
N PRO A 72 8.01 18.12 5.27
CA PRO A 72 8.47 19.50 5.05
C PRO A 72 9.27 20.01 6.25
N LEU A 73 10.30 20.80 5.98
CA LEU A 73 11.16 21.45 6.97
C LEU A 73 10.74 22.92 7.14
N GLY A 74 9.85 23.17 8.10
CA GLY A 74 9.36 24.52 8.42
C GLY A 74 7.85 24.65 8.31
N LEU A 75 7.37 25.89 8.43
CA LEU A 75 5.95 26.21 8.24
C LEU A 75 5.60 26.13 6.75
N GLY A 76 4.45 25.55 6.42
CA GLY A 76 4.00 25.45 5.03
C GLY A 76 3.70 26.81 4.43
N LEU A 77 3.86 26.95 3.12
CA LEU A 77 3.53 28.20 2.43
C LEU A 77 2.04 28.59 2.58
N LEU A 78 1.18 27.59 2.79
CA LEU A 78 -0.27 27.73 2.89
C LEU A 78 -0.83 27.43 4.29
N SER A 79 -0.06 26.76 5.16
CA SER A 79 -0.52 26.39 6.50
C SER A 79 0.65 26.16 7.47
N ASP A 80 0.54 26.75 8.65
CA ASP A 80 1.58 26.76 9.69
C ASP A 80 1.36 25.68 10.77
N SER A 81 0.24 24.95 10.74
CA SER A 81 -0.08 23.89 11.71
C SER A 81 -1.02 22.84 11.11
N PRO A 82 -0.56 22.06 10.13
CA PRO A 82 -1.38 21.00 9.59
C PRO A 82 -1.47 19.81 10.55
N GLU A 83 -2.69 19.44 10.92
CA GLU A 83 -3.01 18.21 11.67
C GLU A 83 -3.24 17.00 10.74
N THR A 84 -3.05 17.19 9.43
CA THR A 84 -3.40 16.24 8.38
C THR A 84 -2.18 15.87 7.56
N ALA A 85 -2.08 14.61 7.17
CA ALA A 85 -1.11 14.11 6.20
C ALA A 85 -1.84 13.66 4.91
N ILE A 86 -1.12 13.64 3.80
CA ILE A 86 -1.62 13.13 2.52
C ILE A 86 -1.00 11.75 2.28
N LEU A 87 -1.84 10.75 2.01
CA LEU A 87 -1.41 9.45 1.53
C LEU A 87 -1.84 9.29 0.07
N LEU A 88 -0.87 9.12 -0.83
CA LEU A 88 -1.13 8.76 -2.22
C LEU A 88 -0.87 7.26 -2.40
N ILE A 89 -1.82 6.60 -3.05
CA ILE A 89 -1.73 5.19 -3.41
C ILE A 89 -1.56 5.13 -4.91
N ASN A 90 -0.43 4.60 -5.36
CA ASN A 90 -0.11 4.48 -6.77
C ASN A 90 0.10 3.01 -7.18
N GLY A 91 -0.09 2.76 -8.47
CA GLY A 91 0.35 1.51 -9.08
C GLY A 91 1.87 1.50 -9.26
N GLY A 92 2.35 0.58 -10.08
CA GLY A 92 3.78 0.49 -10.38
C GLY A 92 4.14 -0.89 -10.89
N SER A 93 5.44 -1.12 -11.03
CA SER A 93 6.02 -2.43 -11.29
C SER A 93 7.08 -2.66 -10.24
N ASN A 94 7.06 -3.85 -9.64
CA ASN A 94 8.12 -4.32 -8.76
C ASN A 94 9.47 -4.21 -9.48
N SER A 95 10.23 -3.20 -9.09
CA SER A 95 11.58 -2.94 -9.57
C SER A 95 12.56 -3.49 -8.53
N GLU A 96 13.67 -4.07 -8.97
CA GLU A 96 14.76 -4.41 -8.04
C GLU A 96 15.55 -3.17 -7.60
N ASN A 97 15.42 -2.07 -8.36
CA ASN A 97 16.08 -0.81 -8.04
C ASN A 97 15.21 -0.02 -7.07
N LEU A 98 15.72 0.16 -5.87
CA LEU A 98 15.12 1.00 -4.86
C LEU A 98 15.27 2.49 -5.25
N PRO A 99 14.22 3.31 -5.09
CA PRO A 99 14.34 4.76 -5.19
C PRO A 99 15.39 5.28 -4.20
N SER A 100 16.21 6.23 -4.66
CA SER A 100 17.26 6.87 -3.86
C SER A 100 17.20 8.39 -3.87
N ASP A 101 16.45 8.98 -4.81
CA ASP A 101 16.24 10.42 -4.93
C ASP A 101 14.77 10.74 -4.64
N ALA A 102 14.52 11.85 -3.95
CA ALA A 102 13.17 12.27 -3.63
C ALA A 102 12.37 12.62 -4.89
N ASN A 103 11.09 12.30 -4.88
CA ASN A 103 10.20 12.80 -5.92
C ASN A 103 9.95 14.29 -5.70
N GLU A 104 10.59 15.14 -6.51
CA GLU A 104 10.51 16.60 -6.41
C GLU A 104 9.07 17.12 -6.34
N ALA A 105 8.12 16.49 -7.04
CA ALA A 105 6.73 16.89 -7.00
C ALA A 105 6.10 16.70 -5.61
N LEU A 106 6.47 15.62 -4.90
CA LEU A 106 6.03 15.40 -3.52
C LEU A 106 6.64 16.43 -2.58
N GLY A 107 7.92 16.75 -2.76
CA GLY A 107 8.60 17.80 -2.01
C GLY A 107 7.92 19.16 -2.15
N VAL A 108 7.55 19.53 -3.39
CA VAL A 108 6.80 20.77 -3.67
C VAL A 108 5.43 20.76 -2.98
N ILE A 109 4.68 19.66 -3.06
CA ILE A 109 3.35 19.55 -2.43
C ILE A 109 3.47 19.62 -0.90
N ALA A 110 4.40 18.86 -0.32
CA ALA A 110 4.65 18.82 1.11
C ALA A 110 5.01 20.21 1.65
N THR A 111 5.93 20.90 0.99
CA THR A 111 6.39 22.24 1.38
C THR A 111 5.29 23.29 1.19
N ALA A 112 4.57 23.25 0.07
CA ALA A 112 3.52 24.22 -0.21
C ALA A 112 2.38 24.13 0.83
N LEU A 113 1.98 22.92 1.20
CA LEU A 113 0.89 22.69 2.14
C LEU A 113 1.36 22.65 3.60
N GLY A 114 2.65 22.48 3.86
CA GLY A 114 3.21 22.25 5.19
C GLY A 114 2.92 20.87 5.76
N VAL A 115 2.37 19.95 4.96
CA VAL A 115 1.89 18.63 5.42
C VAL A 115 2.91 17.54 5.11
N VAL A 116 2.90 16.47 5.90
CA VAL A 116 3.58 15.23 5.53
C VAL A 116 2.84 14.60 4.34
N VAL A 117 3.60 14.19 3.33
CA VAL A 117 3.09 13.46 2.16
C VAL A 117 3.75 12.09 2.14
N ALA A 118 2.94 11.04 2.06
CA ALA A 118 3.40 9.67 1.90
C ALA A 118 2.87 9.10 0.58
N VAL A 119 3.71 8.37 -0.14
CA VAL A 119 3.33 7.60 -1.33
C VAL A 119 3.59 6.14 -1.06
N VAL A 120 2.62 5.29 -1.38
CA VAL A 120 2.77 3.84 -1.41
C VAL A 120 2.60 3.40 -2.86
N GLU A 121 3.65 2.80 -3.41
CA GLU A 121 3.67 2.32 -4.79
C GLU A 121 3.43 0.82 -4.88
N GLU A 122 3.43 0.33 -6.13
CA GLU A 122 3.39 -1.09 -6.44
C GLU A 122 2.12 -1.77 -5.96
N ILE A 123 0.98 -1.06 -5.84
CA ILE A 123 -0.30 -1.69 -5.49
C ILE A 123 -0.98 -2.23 -6.77
N PRO A 124 -1.40 -3.52 -6.85
CA PRO A 124 -1.46 -4.57 -5.82
C PRO A 124 -0.36 -5.66 -5.93
N ASN A 125 0.90 -5.29 -6.12
CA ASN A 125 2.09 -6.14 -6.29
C ASN A 125 2.28 -6.70 -7.71
N GLN A 126 2.44 -5.81 -8.69
CA GLN A 126 2.57 -6.17 -10.11
C GLN A 126 4.03 -6.16 -10.60
N PRO A 127 4.39 -6.93 -11.65
CA PRO A 127 3.60 -7.97 -12.29
C PRO A 127 3.56 -9.26 -11.45
N LEU A 128 2.44 -9.98 -11.55
CA LEU A 128 2.24 -11.26 -10.87
C LEU A 128 1.88 -12.34 -11.88
N PHE A 129 2.42 -13.54 -11.72
CA PHE A 129 2.21 -14.67 -12.63
C PHE A 129 1.82 -15.93 -11.86
N SER A 130 1.05 -16.81 -12.49
CA SER A 130 0.82 -18.16 -11.95
C SER A 130 2.07 -19.03 -12.14
N PRO A 131 2.44 -19.88 -11.16
CA PRO A 131 3.45 -20.89 -11.34
C PRO A 131 2.91 -21.91 -12.34
N THR A 132 3.65 -22.08 -13.42
CA THR A 132 3.26 -22.82 -14.62
C THR A 132 2.84 -24.26 -14.31
N LYS A 133 1.64 -24.70 -14.72
CA LYS A 133 1.39 -26.12 -14.94
C LYS A 133 1.56 -26.43 -16.44
N THR A 134 2.76 -26.93 -16.80
CA THR A 134 3.15 -27.62 -18.06
C THR A 134 3.25 -26.70 -19.29
N THR A 135 4.34 -26.52 -20.03
CA THR A 135 5.63 -27.22 -20.26
C THR A 135 6.78 -26.19 -20.21
N ALA A 136 8.03 -26.66 -20.22
CA ALA A 136 9.26 -25.88 -20.05
C ALA A 136 9.50 -24.66 -20.99
N ASN A 137 8.56 -24.30 -21.87
CA ASN A 137 8.62 -23.13 -22.77
C ASN A 137 7.23 -22.49 -23.06
N GLY A 138 6.24 -22.65 -22.18
CA GLY A 138 4.91 -22.02 -22.36
C GLY A 138 4.86 -20.53 -21.96
N PRO A 139 3.98 -19.69 -22.56
CA PRO A 139 3.81 -18.29 -22.15
C PRO A 139 3.36 -18.19 -20.68
N ARG A 140 4.05 -17.38 -19.87
CA ARG A 140 3.58 -17.07 -18.51
C ARG A 140 2.28 -16.28 -18.58
N THR A 141 1.21 -16.79 -17.97
CA THR A 141 -0.06 -16.08 -17.85
C THR A 141 0.08 -14.97 -16.80
N LYS A 142 0.13 -13.71 -17.26
CA LYS A 142 0.12 -12.52 -16.40
C LYS A 142 -1.24 -12.38 -15.73
N PHE A 143 -1.27 -12.19 -14.41
CA PHE A 143 -2.48 -11.74 -13.74
C PHE A 143 -2.82 -10.32 -14.22
N SER A 144 -3.99 -10.16 -14.83
CA SER A 144 -4.48 -8.84 -15.25
C SER A 144 -4.82 -7.97 -14.03
N PRO A 145 -4.54 -6.66 -14.04
CA PRO A 145 -4.96 -5.73 -12.99
C PRO A 145 -6.46 -5.82 -12.71
N THR A 146 -7.25 -5.98 -13.78
CA THR A 146 -8.71 -6.12 -13.71
C THR A 146 -9.11 -7.43 -13.03
N VAL A 147 -8.36 -8.51 -13.23
CA VAL A 147 -8.61 -9.81 -12.58
C VAL A 147 -8.22 -9.77 -11.11
N SER A 148 -7.13 -9.08 -10.78
CA SER A 148 -6.75 -8.82 -9.39
C SER A 148 -7.87 -8.02 -8.70
N ILE A 149 -8.27 -6.85 -9.22
CA ILE A 149 -9.29 -6.04 -8.55
C ILE A 149 -10.70 -6.67 -8.57
N SER A 150 -11.06 -7.45 -9.59
CA SER A 150 -12.36 -8.13 -9.67
C SER A 150 -12.47 -9.41 -8.84
N ILE A 151 -11.35 -10.01 -8.41
CA ILE A 151 -11.34 -11.02 -7.34
C ILE A 151 -11.51 -10.32 -5.98
N TRP A 152 -10.90 -9.14 -5.84
CA TRP A 152 -10.91 -8.36 -4.61
C TRP A 152 -12.29 -7.77 -4.27
N ILE A 153 -12.99 -7.13 -5.22
CA ILE A 153 -14.26 -6.44 -4.94
C ILE A 153 -15.37 -7.39 -4.41
N PRO A 154 -15.59 -8.59 -4.97
CA PRO A 154 -16.55 -9.55 -4.43
C PRO A 154 -16.10 -10.20 -3.11
N ALA A 155 -14.80 -10.44 -2.94
CA ALA A 155 -14.23 -10.94 -1.68
C ALA A 155 -14.41 -9.94 -0.54
N MET A 156 -14.25 -8.64 -0.82
CA MET A 156 -14.48 -7.53 0.11
C MET A 156 -15.97 -7.32 0.43
N LYS A 157 -16.89 -7.55 -0.53
CA LYS A 157 -18.33 -7.29 -0.34
C LYS A 157 -19.11 -8.44 0.32
N ASN A 158 -18.73 -9.69 0.08
CA ASN A 158 -19.55 -10.85 0.45
C ASN A 158 -18.94 -11.73 1.55
N GLY A 159 -17.81 -11.31 2.12
CA GLY A 159 -17.14 -12.02 3.21
C GLY A 159 -16.65 -13.44 2.85
N ARG A 160 -16.58 -13.77 1.55
CA ARG A 160 -16.15 -15.07 1.03
C ARG A 160 -14.85 -14.88 0.26
N PHE A 161 -13.74 -15.16 0.92
CA PHE A 161 -12.56 -15.63 0.19
C PHE A 161 -12.95 -16.98 -0.43
N ILE A 162 -13.25 -17.01 -1.72
CA ILE A 162 -13.27 -18.30 -2.43
C ILE A 162 -11.81 -18.65 -2.67
N LEU A 163 -11.25 -19.38 -1.71
CA LEU A 163 -10.10 -20.24 -1.94
C LEU A 163 -10.65 -21.46 -2.72
N PRO A 164 -10.17 -21.76 -3.94
CA PRO A 164 -10.24 -23.12 -4.46
C PRO A 164 -9.35 -24.05 -3.61
#